data_AF-A0A0Q9WHQ7-F1
#
_entry.id   AF-A0A0Q9WHQ7-F1
#
_cell.length_a   1.000
_cell.length_b   1.000
_cell.length_c   1.000
_cell.angle_alpha   90.00
_cell.angle_beta   90.00
_cell.angle_gamma   90.00
#
_symmetry.space_group_name_H-M   'P 1'
#
loop_
_entity.id
_entity.type
_entity.pdbx_description
1 polymer ?
#
loop_
_entity_poly.entity_id
_entity_poly.type
_entity_poly.pdbx_seq_one_letter_code
_entity_poly.pdbx_strand_id
1 'polypeptide(L)'
;MCFKTEWECTSQQLTGACLMLNGVLTYLYLGSLFQFVYVLCKLGTDYEFGTLYVLLSWVEGICILLLLVDLCWVCCKMGNLLLAAIIPAYTMGFFLLIAGSMSVVKYTDIYVVVRSFYTDNLMTYENIYQCCGIDGPKSYGNANTTWNVPPSCYRNQDEKPENLYQRGCLYATQDHWFWFVFANCYWFAFVLFTVNLITHWKLNRCLRARARRRIP
;
A
#
# COMPACT_ATOMS: atom_id res chain seq x y z
N MET A 1 13.48 -47.05 2.79
CA MET A 1 13.45 -46.12 1.65
C MET A 1 12.47 -45.02 1.97
N CYS A 2 12.93 -43.77 2.19
CA CYS A 2 12.00 -42.64 2.29
C CYS A 2 11.56 -42.28 0.87
N PHE A 3 10.28 -42.50 0.59
CA PHE A 3 9.64 -42.00 -0.63
C PHE A 3 9.68 -40.47 -0.58
N LYS A 4 10.49 -39.87 -1.45
CA LYS A 4 10.31 -38.46 -1.80
C LYS A 4 8.98 -38.36 -2.52
N THR A 5 7.99 -37.74 -1.90
CA THR A 5 6.78 -37.36 -2.62
C THR A 5 7.14 -36.28 -3.64
N GLU A 6 6.47 -36.26 -4.80
CA GLU A 6 6.66 -35.28 -5.89
C GLU A 6 6.47 -33.81 -5.45
N TRP A 7 6.02 -33.61 -4.21
CA TRP A 7 5.83 -32.34 -3.53
C TRP A 7 7.04 -31.87 -2.71
N GLU A 8 8.15 -32.61 -2.68
CA GLU A 8 9.42 -32.11 -2.11
C GLU A 8 10.05 -31.07 -3.05
N CYS A 9 9.60 -29.81 -2.94
CA CYS A 9 10.22 -28.69 -3.64
C CYS A 9 11.73 -28.68 -3.39
N THR A 10 12.50 -28.60 -4.48
CA THR A 10 13.95 -28.48 -4.39
C THR A 10 14.33 -27.15 -3.72
N SER A 11 15.48 -27.11 -3.05
CA SER A 11 15.99 -25.86 -2.46
C SER A 11 16.13 -24.73 -3.49
N GLN A 12 16.37 -25.04 -4.77
CA GLN A 12 16.42 -24.03 -5.83
C GLN A 12 15.04 -23.44 -6.13
N GLN A 13 14.00 -24.28 -6.22
CA GLN A 13 12.62 -23.82 -6.40
C GLN A 13 12.16 -22.97 -5.22
N LEU A 14 12.48 -23.37 -3.98
CA LEU A 14 12.15 -22.60 -2.78
C LEU A 14 12.88 -21.25 -2.74
N THR A 15 14.16 -21.20 -3.12
CA THR A 15 14.89 -19.93 -3.23
C THR A 15 14.27 -19.02 -4.28
N GLY A 16 13.93 -19.53 -5.46
CA GLY A 16 13.26 -18.76 -6.51
C GLY A 16 11.91 -18.21 -6.06
N ALA A 17 11.11 -19.03 -5.37
CA ALA A 17 9.82 -18.61 -4.81
C ALA A 17 9.97 -17.50 -3.76
N CYS A 18 10.93 -17.63 -2.83
CA CYS A 18 11.24 -16.57 -1.85
C CYS A 18 11.64 -15.25 -2.53
N LEU A 19 12.49 -15.30 -3.56
CA LEU A 19 12.92 -14.11 -4.30
C LEU A 19 11.74 -13.44 -5.02
N MET A 20 10.90 -14.24 -5.69
CA MET A 20 9.72 -13.73 -6.39
C MET A 20 8.72 -13.11 -5.42
N LEU A 21 8.41 -13.79 -4.30
CA LEU A 21 7.47 -13.30 -3.30
C LEU A 21 7.97 -12.03 -2.62
N ASN A 22 9.25 -11.98 -2.22
CA ASN A 22 9.85 -10.76 -1.68
C ASN A 22 9.82 -9.62 -2.70
N GLY A 23 10.15 -9.88 -3.97
CA GLY A 23 10.11 -8.85 -5.01
C GLY A 23 8.71 -8.27 -5.22
N VAL A 24 7.68 -9.13 -5.26
CA VAL A 24 6.28 -8.68 -5.36
C VAL A 24 5.87 -7.88 -4.12
N LEU A 25 6.19 -8.35 -2.91
CA LEU A 25 5.91 -7.62 -1.67
C LEU A 25 6.59 -6.25 -1.66
N THR A 26 7.87 -6.18 -1.99
CA THR A 26 8.62 -4.91 -2.09
C THR A 26 7.97 -3.96 -3.10
N TYR A 27 7.55 -4.46 -4.26
CA TYR A 27 6.86 -3.65 -5.26
C TYR A 27 5.53 -3.08 -4.73
N LEU A 28 4.72 -3.90 -4.06
CA LEU A 28 3.44 -3.48 -3.50
C LEU A 28 3.62 -2.39 -2.44
N TYR A 29 4.54 -2.58 -1.49
CA TYR A 29 4.81 -1.59 -0.44
C TYR A 29 5.48 -0.32 -0.98
N LEU A 30 6.30 -0.42 -2.03
CA LEU A 30 6.86 0.76 -2.67
C LEU A 30 5.75 1.60 -3.34
N GLY A 31 4.77 0.93 -3.94
CA GLY A 31 3.60 1.57 -4.53
C GLY A 31 2.76 2.33 -3.50
N SER A 32 2.44 1.70 -2.36
CA SER A 32 1.70 2.35 -1.28
C SER A 32 2.49 3.50 -0.64
N LEU A 33 3.80 3.31 -0.42
CA LEU A 33 4.66 4.34 0.15
C LEU A 33 4.68 5.59 -0.73
N PHE A 34 4.78 5.41 -2.05
CA PHE A 34 4.71 6.51 -3.00
C PHE A 34 3.39 7.27 -2.91
N GLN A 35 2.26 6.57 -2.74
CA GLN A 35 0.95 7.22 -2.58
C GLN A 35 0.89 8.08 -1.31
N PHE A 36 1.37 7.57 -0.18
CA PHE A 36 1.39 8.31 1.08
C PHE A 36 2.30 9.54 1.01
N VAL A 37 3.51 9.37 0.47
CA VAL A 37 4.46 10.47 0.30
C VAL A 37 3.90 11.52 -0.66
N TYR A 38 3.27 11.11 -1.76
CA TYR A 38 2.65 12.03 -2.71
C TYR A 38 1.57 12.90 -2.05
N VAL A 39 0.69 12.29 -1.25
CA VAL A 39 -0.36 13.03 -0.52
C VAL A 39 0.26 13.98 0.49
N LEU A 40 1.22 13.52 1.30
CA LEU A 40 1.92 14.36 2.29
C LEU A 40 2.65 15.54 1.63
N CYS A 41 3.27 15.34 0.47
CA CYS A 41 3.94 16.42 -0.26
C CYS A 41 2.98 17.44 -0.86
N LYS A 42 1.74 17.04 -1.20
CA LYS A 42 0.76 17.91 -1.84
C LYS A 42 -0.15 18.64 -0.86
N LEU A 43 -0.61 17.95 0.18
CA LEU A 43 -1.50 18.51 1.20
C LEU A 43 -0.75 19.01 2.43
N GLY A 44 0.49 18.58 2.67
CA GLY A 44 1.22 18.89 3.90
C GLY A 44 0.74 18.04 5.09
N THR A 45 1.12 18.48 6.29
CA THR A 45 0.89 17.74 7.55
C THR A 45 -0.27 18.28 8.38
N ASP A 46 -0.94 19.33 7.93
CA ASP A 46 -1.91 20.08 8.74
C ASP A 46 -3.27 19.39 8.87
N TYR A 47 -3.49 18.31 8.11
CA TYR A 47 -4.71 17.53 8.15
C TYR A 47 -4.65 16.41 9.19
N GLU A 48 -5.82 16.03 9.74
CA GLU A 48 -5.94 14.96 10.74
C GLU A 48 -5.33 13.61 10.30
N PHE A 49 -5.31 13.33 8.99
CA PHE A 49 -4.70 12.11 8.44
C PHE A 49 -3.17 12.19 8.35
N GLY A 50 -2.57 13.37 8.47
CA GLY A 50 -1.14 13.60 8.26
C GLY A 50 -0.27 12.74 9.17
N THR A 51 -0.55 12.73 10.48
CA THR A 51 0.17 11.90 11.46
C THR A 51 0.07 10.40 11.14
N LEU A 52 -1.12 9.93 10.71
CA LEU A 52 -1.32 8.53 10.34
C LEU A 52 -0.52 8.17 9.09
N TYR A 53 -0.54 9.02 8.07
CA TYR A 53 0.19 8.79 6.81
C TYR A 53 1.70 8.84 7.03
N VAL A 54 2.20 9.73 7.88
CA VAL A 54 3.61 9.76 8.29
C VAL A 54 3.96 8.43 8.98
N LEU A 55 3.19 8.00 9.97
CA LEU A 55 3.45 6.73 10.67
C LEU A 55 3.43 5.54 9.71
N LEU A 56 2.42 5.44 8.85
CA LEU A 56 2.32 4.38 7.85
C LEU A 56 3.51 4.39 6.88
N SER A 57 3.93 5.57 6.41
CA SER A 57 5.10 5.70 5.52
C SER A 57 6.39 5.22 6.18
N TRP A 58 6.59 5.48 7.47
CA TRP A 58 7.73 4.98 8.22
C TRP A 58 7.69 3.47 8.37
N VAL A 59 6.54 2.91 8.77
CA VAL A 59 6.39 1.46 8.94
C VAL A 59 6.57 0.73 7.61
N GLU A 60 6.04 1.26 6.50
CA GLU A 60 6.26 0.72 5.17
C GLU A 60 7.72 0.82 4.73
N GLY A 61 8.38 1.96 4.95
CA GLY A 61 9.80 2.13 4.66
C GLY A 61 10.67 1.11 5.40
N ILE A 62 10.39 0.86 6.67
CA ILE A 62 11.10 -0.16 7.46
C ILE A 62 10.79 -1.57 6.92
N CYS A 63 9.53 -1.85 6.57
CA CYS A 63 9.13 -3.13 5.99
C CYS A 63 9.85 -3.40 4.66
N ILE A 64 9.94 -2.41 3.78
CA ILE A 64 10.69 -2.48 2.52
C ILE A 64 12.17 -2.76 2.78
N LEU A 65 12.79 -2.06 3.74
CA LEU A 65 14.19 -2.28 4.09
C LEU A 65 14.42 -3.70 4.58
N LEU A 66 13.54 -4.24 5.43
CA LEU A 66 13.61 -5.63 5.89
C LEU A 66 13.48 -6.62 4.74
N LEU A 67 12.55 -6.39 3.80
CA LEU A 67 12.38 -7.24 2.61
C LEU A 67 13.61 -7.20 1.68
N LEU A 68 14.24 -6.04 1.52
CA LEU A 68 15.49 -5.90 0.74
C LEU A 68 16.67 -6.62 1.40
N VAL A 69 16.78 -6.53 2.73
CA VAL A 69 17.78 -7.27 3.50
C VAL A 69 17.53 -8.78 3.39
N ASP A 70 16.28 -9.20 3.48
CA ASP A 70 15.89 -10.60 3.34
C ASP A 70 16.19 -11.15 1.92
N LEU A 71 15.93 -10.38 0.86
CA LEU A 71 16.35 -10.71 -0.51
C LEU A 71 17.86 -11.00 -0.59
N CYS A 72 18.69 -10.16 0.03
CA CYS A 72 20.13 -10.36 0.09
C CYS A 72 20.48 -11.66 0.83
N TRP A 73 19.83 -11.94 1.96
CA TRP A 73 20.07 -13.15 2.75
C TRP A 73 19.62 -14.44 2.04
N VAL A 74 18.52 -14.39 1.29
CA VAL A 74 18.04 -15.47 0.41
C VAL A 74 19.06 -15.75 -0.69
N CYS A 75 19.57 -14.72 -1.37
CA CYS A 75 20.61 -14.84 -2.38
C CYS A 75 21.90 -15.46 -1.82
N CYS A 76 22.33 -15.00 -0.64
CA CYS A 76 23.54 -15.48 0.05
C CYS A 76 23.36 -16.83 0.77
N LYS A 77 22.15 -17.43 0.72
CA LYS A 77 21.81 -18.72 1.37
C LYS A 77 22.12 -18.74 2.88
N MET A 78 21.95 -17.62 3.57
CA MET A 78 22.24 -17.49 4.99
C MET A 78 21.13 -18.10 5.86
N GLY A 79 21.09 -19.43 5.92
CA GLY A 79 19.99 -20.21 6.51
C GLY A 79 19.51 -19.76 7.90
N ASN A 80 20.44 -19.45 8.81
CA ASN A 80 20.09 -19.05 10.18
C ASN A 80 19.50 -17.64 10.27
N LEU A 81 19.78 -16.76 9.31
CA LEU A 81 19.30 -15.38 9.29
C LEU A 81 17.99 -15.22 8.50
N LEU A 82 17.64 -16.18 7.63
CA LEU A 82 16.40 -16.15 6.82
C LEU A 82 15.12 -15.94 7.63
N LEU A 83 15.04 -16.49 8.85
CA LEU A 83 13.87 -16.28 9.70
C LEU A 83 13.92 -14.95 10.47
N ALA A 84 15.11 -14.36 10.63
CA ALA A 84 15.32 -13.18 11.46
C ALA A 84 14.79 -11.90 10.82
N ALA A 85 14.76 -11.79 9.48
CA ALA A 85 14.18 -10.64 8.78
C ALA A 85 12.70 -10.83 8.47
N ILE A 86 12.31 -12.04 8.01
CA ILE A 86 10.94 -12.29 7.59
C ILE A 86 9.92 -12.30 8.75
N ILE A 87 10.32 -12.70 9.97
CA ILE A 87 9.41 -12.68 11.14
C ILE A 87 9.04 -11.24 11.53
N PRO A 88 10.00 -10.32 11.76
CA PRO A 88 9.68 -8.91 11.96
C PRO A 88 8.87 -8.31 10.81
N ALA A 89 9.25 -8.59 9.56
CA ALA A 89 8.53 -8.09 8.39
C ALA A 89 7.07 -8.58 8.37
N TYR A 90 6.83 -9.85 8.74
CA TYR A 90 5.48 -10.40 8.88
C TYR A 90 4.67 -9.69 9.99
N THR A 91 5.27 -9.44 11.16
CA THR A 91 4.59 -8.73 12.24
C THR A 91 4.24 -7.28 11.87
N MET A 92 5.12 -6.60 11.15
CA MET A 92 4.85 -5.28 10.59
C MET A 92 3.78 -5.35 9.49
N GLY A 93 3.79 -6.39 8.65
CA GLY A 93 2.76 -6.65 7.66
C GLY A 93 1.37 -6.82 8.28
N PHE A 94 1.26 -7.50 9.43
CA PHE A 94 0.02 -7.59 10.19
C PHE A 94 -0.44 -6.24 10.76
N PHE A 95 0.50 -5.44 11.28
CA PHE A 95 0.18 -4.09 11.72
C PHE A 95 -0.31 -3.22 10.55
N LEU A 96 0.37 -3.26 9.40
CA LEU A 96 0.00 -2.55 8.18
C LEU A 96 -1.35 -3.03 7.64
N LEU A 97 -1.68 -4.32 7.78
CA LEU A 97 -3.01 -4.83 7.46
C LEU A 97 -4.09 -4.10 8.24
N ILE A 98 -3.95 -4.00 9.56
CA ILE A 98 -4.96 -3.36 10.42
C ILE A 98 -4.97 -1.86 10.18
N ALA A 99 -3.82 -1.20 10.33
CA ALA A 99 -3.69 0.25 10.25
C ALA A 99 -4.00 0.77 8.84
N GLY A 100 -3.52 0.07 7.80
CA GLY A 100 -3.81 0.37 6.41
C GLY A 100 -5.27 0.14 6.04
N SER A 101 -5.90 -0.94 6.52
CA SER A 101 -7.35 -1.14 6.33
C SER A 101 -8.17 -0.03 6.98
N MET A 102 -7.87 0.32 8.23
CA MET A 102 -8.56 1.41 8.94
C MET A 102 -8.33 2.77 8.28
N SER A 103 -7.10 3.03 7.83
CA SER A 103 -6.74 4.24 7.12
C SER A 103 -7.56 4.36 5.84
N VAL A 104 -7.53 3.32 4.99
CA VAL A 104 -8.21 3.40 3.71
C VAL A 104 -9.74 3.47 3.96
N VAL A 105 -10.33 2.87 5.01
CA VAL A 105 -11.79 3.01 5.30
C VAL A 105 -12.16 4.46 5.59
N LYS A 106 -11.31 5.18 6.33
CA LYS A 106 -11.56 6.58 6.71
C LYS A 106 -11.13 7.58 5.65
N TYR A 107 -10.13 7.22 4.84
CA TYR A 107 -9.36 8.13 3.99
C TYR A 107 -9.28 7.64 2.53
N THR A 108 -10.21 6.78 2.09
CA THR A 108 -10.18 6.12 0.77
C THR A 108 -10.08 7.11 -0.39
N ASP A 109 -10.65 8.29 -0.20
CA ASP A 109 -10.73 9.32 -1.24
C ASP A 109 -9.53 10.23 -1.32
N ILE A 110 -8.72 10.30 -0.25
CA ILE A 110 -7.71 11.35 -0.13
C ILE A 110 -6.73 11.27 -1.29
N TYR A 111 -6.15 10.10 -1.53
CA TYR A 111 -5.23 9.93 -2.64
C TYR A 111 -5.88 10.20 -4.01
N VAL A 112 -7.11 9.70 -4.22
CA VAL A 112 -7.84 9.83 -5.49
C VAL A 112 -8.17 11.29 -5.78
N VAL A 113 -8.71 12.01 -4.80
CA VAL A 113 -9.09 13.43 -4.90
C VAL A 113 -7.86 14.29 -5.12
N VAL A 114 -6.81 14.11 -4.32
CA VAL A 114 -5.57 14.91 -4.45
C VAL A 114 -4.94 14.69 -5.81
N ARG A 115 -4.77 13.44 -6.24
CA ARG A 115 -4.19 13.14 -7.56
C ARG A 115 -5.06 13.69 -8.69
N SER A 116 -6.37 13.51 -8.62
CA SER A 116 -7.30 13.94 -9.67
C SER A 116 -7.37 15.47 -9.77
N PHE A 117 -7.28 16.17 -8.64
CA PHE A 117 -7.20 17.63 -8.61
C PHE A 117 -5.93 18.13 -9.30
N TYR A 118 -4.76 17.58 -8.96
CA TYR A 118 -3.49 17.99 -9.59
C TYR A 118 -3.25 17.42 -11.00
N THR A 119 -4.17 16.64 -11.56
CA THR A 119 -4.10 16.11 -12.93
C THR A 119 -5.30 16.53 -13.79
N ASP A 120 -6.07 17.53 -13.35
CA ASP A 120 -7.24 18.08 -14.03
C ASP A 120 -8.35 17.04 -14.36
N ASN A 121 -8.44 15.97 -13.57
CA ASN A 121 -9.39 14.87 -13.77
C ASN A 121 -10.45 14.76 -12.65
N LEU A 122 -10.58 15.77 -11.78
CA LEU A 122 -11.50 15.72 -10.65
C LEU A 122 -12.99 15.85 -11.06
N MET A 123 -13.28 16.37 -12.25
CA MET A 123 -14.66 16.68 -12.70
C MET A 123 -15.65 15.51 -12.58
N THR A 124 -15.24 14.29 -12.92
CA THR A 124 -16.10 13.10 -12.79
C THR A 124 -16.45 12.83 -11.33
N TYR A 125 -15.49 13.02 -10.44
CA TYR A 125 -15.65 12.83 -9.01
C TYR A 125 -16.56 13.92 -8.40
N GLU A 126 -16.38 15.18 -8.82
CA GLU A 126 -17.24 16.32 -8.43
C GLU A 126 -18.69 16.10 -8.83
N ASN A 127 -18.93 15.62 -10.06
CA ASN A 127 -20.29 15.34 -10.55
C ASN A 127 -20.98 14.21 -9.76
N ILE A 128 -20.24 13.14 -9.44
CA ILE A 128 -20.81 11.97 -8.74
C ILE A 128 -21.10 12.31 -7.28
N TYR A 129 -20.17 12.96 -6.59
CA TYR A 129 -20.24 13.18 -5.15
C TYR A 129 -20.74 14.58 -4.76
N GLN A 130 -21.12 15.41 -5.73
CA GLN A 130 -21.68 16.75 -5.50
C GLN A 130 -20.79 17.60 -4.59
N CYS A 131 -19.50 17.62 -4.91
CA CYS A 131 -18.44 18.28 -4.18
C CYS A 131 -17.63 19.18 -5.13
N CYS A 132 -16.77 20.05 -4.60
CA CYS A 132 -15.93 20.92 -5.41
C CYS A 132 -14.53 21.06 -4.82
N GLY A 133 -13.50 20.86 -5.64
CA GLY A 133 -12.10 21.02 -5.23
C GLY A 133 -11.68 20.08 -4.09
N ILE A 134 -10.51 20.34 -3.50
CA ILE A 134 -9.97 19.51 -2.40
C ILE A 134 -10.79 19.75 -1.11
N ASP A 135 -10.76 20.99 -0.61
CA ASP A 135 -11.45 21.42 0.62
C ASP A 135 -12.66 22.32 0.35
N GLY A 136 -12.97 22.53 -0.93
CA GLY A 136 -14.03 23.39 -1.39
C GLY A 136 -13.62 24.17 -2.64
N PRO A 137 -14.50 25.04 -3.14
CA PRO A 137 -14.28 25.79 -4.38
C PRO A 137 -13.08 26.74 -4.31
N LYS A 138 -12.66 27.14 -3.10
CA LYS A 138 -11.45 27.96 -2.87
C LYS A 138 -10.16 27.23 -3.28
N SER A 139 -10.16 25.89 -3.34
CA SER A 139 -8.99 25.13 -3.80
C SER A 139 -8.58 25.49 -5.23
N TYR A 140 -9.53 25.89 -6.08
CA TYR A 140 -9.24 26.37 -7.44
C TYR A 140 -8.59 27.77 -7.49
N GLY A 141 -8.60 28.52 -6.39
CA GLY A 141 -8.15 29.91 -6.33
C GLY A 141 -6.73 30.15 -5.83
N ASN A 142 -5.98 29.12 -5.39
CA ASN A 142 -4.63 29.30 -4.84
C ASN A 142 -3.57 28.38 -5.50
N ALA A 143 -2.54 29.05 -6.03
CA ALA A 143 -1.23 28.58 -6.49
C ALA A 143 -1.18 27.63 -7.71
N ASN A 144 -0.88 28.23 -8.86
CA ASN A 144 -0.34 27.65 -10.11
C ASN A 144 -1.27 27.09 -11.20
N THR A 145 -2.59 27.09 -11.05
CA THR A 145 -3.49 26.57 -12.10
C THR A 145 -4.49 27.62 -12.60
N THR A 146 -4.58 27.70 -13.93
CA THR A 146 -5.24 28.73 -14.74
C THR A 146 -6.77 28.57 -14.83
N TRP A 147 -7.45 28.13 -13.77
CA TRP A 147 -8.85 27.69 -13.92
C TRP A 147 -9.79 28.36 -12.92
N ASN A 148 -10.77 29.09 -13.48
CA ASN A 148 -12.04 29.35 -12.81
C ASN A 148 -12.64 28.03 -12.31
N VAL A 149 -13.45 28.10 -11.26
CA VAL A 149 -14.17 26.94 -10.71
C VAL A 149 -14.93 26.22 -11.85
N PRO A 150 -14.72 24.91 -12.07
CA PRO A 150 -15.27 24.21 -13.23
C PRO A 150 -16.78 24.05 -13.14
N PRO A 151 -17.49 23.87 -14.28
CA PRO A 151 -18.94 23.65 -14.30
C PRO A 151 -19.40 22.43 -13.48
N SER A 152 -18.53 21.42 -13.30
CA SER A 152 -18.79 20.24 -12.46
C SER A 152 -19.03 20.59 -10.99
N CYS A 153 -18.54 21.73 -10.52
CA CYS A 153 -18.79 22.22 -9.16
C CYS A 153 -20.17 22.88 -8.98
N TYR A 154 -20.95 23.06 -10.05
CA TYR A 154 -22.24 23.72 -9.99
C TYR A 154 -23.37 22.73 -10.21
N ARG A 155 -24.43 22.88 -9.42
CA ARG A 155 -25.67 22.12 -9.58
C ARG A 155 -26.23 22.35 -10.98
N ASN A 156 -26.51 21.25 -11.69
CA ASN A 156 -26.96 21.27 -13.09
C ASN A 156 -26.02 22.00 -14.06
N GLN A 157 -24.75 22.22 -13.67
CA GLN A 157 -23.76 22.97 -14.46
C GLN A 157 -24.18 24.42 -14.75
N ASP A 158 -25.06 25.00 -13.93
CA ASP A 158 -25.47 26.40 -14.01
C ASP A 158 -24.55 27.25 -13.13
N GLU A 159 -23.64 28.00 -13.76
CA GLU A 159 -22.55 28.81 -13.16
C GLU A 159 -23.04 30.02 -12.34
N LYS A 160 -23.93 29.75 -11.38
CA LYS A 160 -24.44 30.73 -10.41
C LYS A 160 -23.89 30.44 -9.03
N PRO A 161 -23.57 31.48 -8.22
CA PRO A 161 -23.04 31.29 -6.86
C PRO A 161 -23.92 30.43 -5.96
N GLU A 162 -25.24 30.49 -6.16
CA GLU A 162 -26.25 29.71 -5.43
C GLU A 162 -26.23 28.21 -5.73
N ASN A 163 -25.68 27.82 -6.89
CA ASN A 163 -25.57 26.42 -7.32
C ASN A 163 -24.20 25.80 -6.99
N LEU A 164 -23.26 26.58 -6.45
CA LEU A 164 -21.90 26.14 -6.20
C LEU A 164 -21.82 25.20 -4.99
N TYR A 165 -21.27 23.99 -5.19
CA TYR A 165 -20.99 23.07 -4.10
C TYR A 165 -19.91 23.64 -3.18
N GLN A 166 -20.27 23.88 -1.91
CA GLN A 166 -19.36 24.41 -0.89
C GLN A 166 -18.53 23.31 -0.20
N ARG A 167 -18.98 22.06 -0.28
CA ARG A 167 -18.29 20.90 0.31
C ARG A 167 -17.09 20.51 -0.56
N GLY A 168 -15.92 20.33 0.07
CA GLY A 168 -14.75 19.74 -0.58
C GLY A 168 -14.95 18.28 -0.97
N CYS A 169 -14.20 17.81 -1.97
CA CYS A 169 -14.26 16.41 -2.39
C CYS A 169 -13.49 15.46 -1.47
N LEU A 170 -12.60 15.96 -0.61
CA LEU A 170 -12.06 15.14 0.47
C LEU A 170 -13.20 14.62 1.35
N TYR A 171 -13.18 13.32 1.65
CA TYR A 171 -14.19 12.64 2.47
C TYR A 171 -15.61 12.66 1.88
N ALA A 172 -15.74 12.76 0.55
CA ALA A 172 -17.03 12.81 -0.10
C ALA A 172 -17.67 11.43 -0.30
N THR A 173 -16.90 10.34 -0.40
CA THR A 173 -17.49 8.99 -0.42
C THR A 173 -17.97 8.58 0.96
N GLN A 174 -19.12 7.90 0.97
CA GLN A 174 -19.69 7.37 2.21
C GLN A 174 -19.79 5.85 2.26
N ASP A 175 -19.67 5.10 1.16
CA ASP A 175 -20.10 3.70 1.21
C ASP A 175 -19.32 2.75 0.31
N HIS A 176 -18.68 1.76 0.93
CA HIS A 176 -18.86 0.31 0.73
C HIS A 176 -17.69 -0.49 1.33
N TRP A 177 -17.71 -0.66 2.66
CA TRP A 177 -16.65 -1.34 3.44
C TRP A 177 -16.36 -2.79 3.02
N PHE A 178 -17.32 -3.48 2.40
CA PHE A 178 -17.16 -4.89 2.00
C PHE A 178 -16.31 -5.05 0.73
N TRP A 179 -16.61 -4.27 -0.33
CA TRP A 179 -15.79 -4.24 -1.55
C TRP A 179 -14.40 -3.68 -1.30
N PHE A 180 -14.32 -2.77 -0.35
CA PHE A 180 -13.08 -2.19 0.13
C PHE A 180 -12.08 -3.22 0.65
N VAL A 181 -12.50 -4.20 1.46
CA VAL A 181 -11.59 -5.24 2.01
C VAL A 181 -10.96 -6.07 0.89
N PHE A 182 -11.74 -6.42 -0.12
CA PHE A 182 -11.28 -7.18 -1.29
C PHE A 182 -10.45 -6.33 -2.26
N ALA A 183 -10.71 -5.02 -2.34
CA ALA A 183 -9.91 -4.09 -3.14
C ALA A 183 -8.63 -3.63 -2.43
N ASN A 184 -8.50 -3.89 -1.13
CA ASN A 184 -7.38 -3.40 -0.33
C ASN A 184 -6.12 -4.24 -0.55
N CYS A 185 -5.10 -3.61 -1.12
CA CYS A 185 -3.79 -4.22 -1.39
C CYS A 185 -3.11 -4.80 -0.13
N TYR A 186 -3.43 -4.31 1.08
CA TYR A 186 -2.87 -4.83 2.33
C TYR A 186 -3.32 -6.25 2.64
N TRP A 187 -4.56 -6.63 2.31
CA TRP A 187 -5.03 -8.01 2.49
C TRP A 187 -4.27 -8.97 1.57
N PHE A 188 -4.10 -8.57 0.31
CA PHE A 188 -3.33 -9.35 -0.65
C PHE A 188 -1.85 -9.47 -0.24
N ALA A 189 -1.23 -8.36 0.17
CA ALA A 189 0.15 -8.34 0.68
C ALA A 189 0.31 -9.22 1.92
N PHE A 190 -0.66 -9.23 2.83
CA PHE A 190 -0.62 -10.07 4.02
C PHE A 190 -0.67 -11.57 3.68
N VAL A 191 -1.56 -11.97 2.77
CA VAL A 191 -1.61 -13.36 2.29
C VAL A 191 -0.29 -13.77 1.66
N LEU A 192 0.30 -12.91 0.81
CA LEU A 192 1.62 -13.15 0.24
C LEU A 192 2.71 -13.26 1.32
N PHE A 193 2.65 -12.45 2.38
CA PHE A 193 3.55 -12.54 3.53
C PHE A 193 3.43 -13.88 4.25
N THR A 194 2.21 -14.40 4.47
CA THR A 194 1.99 -15.72 5.08
C THR A 194 2.61 -16.82 4.22
N VAL A 195 2.37 -16.80 2.91
CA VAL A 195 2.97 -17.78 1.97
C VAL A 195 4.49 -17.66 1.97
N ASN A 196 5.01 -16.44 1.99
CA ASN A 196 6.44 -16.18 2.00
C ASN A 196 7.11 -16.67 3.29
N LEU A 197 6.48 -16.47 4.46
CA LEU A 197 6.95 -16.98 5.74
C LEU A 197 7.02 -18.52 5.75
N ILE A 198 5.98 -19.20 5.24
CA ILE A 198 5.96 -20.67 5.12
C ILE A 198 7.09 -21.14 4.19
N THR A 199 7.32 -20.44 3.09
CA THR A 199 8.37 -20.77 2.12
C THR A 199 9.76 -20.59 2.72
N HIS A 200 9.99 -19.51 3.47
CA HIS A 200 11.22 -19.25 4.23
C HIS A 200 11.48 -20.33 5.28
N TRP A 201 10.44 -20.76 6.01
CA TRP A 201 10.55 -21.84 6.98
C TRP A 201 10.96 -23.16 6.32
N LYS A 202 10.32 -23.52 5.20
CA LYS A 202 10.69 -24.71 4.41
C LYS A 202 12.13 -24.62 3.90
N LEU A 203 12.52 -23.49 3.33
CA LEU A 203 13.88 -23.25 2.83
C LEU A 203 14.93 -23.40 3.94
N ASN A 204 14.70 -22.79 5.11
CA ASN A 204 15.59 -22.91 6.25
C ASN A 204 15.75 -24.37 6.71
N ARG A 205 14.66 -25.15 6.78
CA ARG A 205 14.74 -26.59 7.11
C ARG A 205 15.59 -27.35 6.09
N CYS A 206 15.42 -27.09 4.80
CA CYS A 206 16.22 -27.71 3.74
C CYS A 206 17.71 -27.35 3.84
N LEU A 207 18.04 -26.07 4.10
CA LEU A 207 19.42 -25.61 4.24
C LEU A 207 20.09 -26.20 5.48
N ARG A 208 19.39 -26.24 6.63
CA ARG A 208 19.89 -26.88 7.86
C ARG A 208 20.11 -28.38 7.68
N ALA A 209 19.21 -29.08 7.00
CA ALA A 209 19.35 -30.50 6.71
C ALA A 209 20.53 -30.80 5.77
N ARG A 210 20.90 -29.86 4.88
CA ARG A 210 22.13 -29.96 4.07
C ARG A 210 23.39 -29.66 4.88
N ALA A 211 23.35 -28.64 5.73
CA ALA A 211 24.48 -28.29 6.59
C ALA A 211 24.86 -29.43 7.54
N ARG A 212 23.87 -30.09 8.17
CA ARG A 212 24.10 -31.26 9.04
C ARG A 212 24.69 -32.48 8.30
N ARG A 213 24.43 -32.62 7.00
CA ARG A 213 24.99 -33.70 6.17
C ARG A 213 26.42 -33.45 5.70
N ARG A 214 26.96 -32.24 5.86
CA ARG A 214 28.33 -31.87 5.48
C ARG A 214 29.32 -31.94 6.64
N ILE A 215 28.84 -32.15 7.87
CA ILE A 215 29.71 -32.35 9.04
C ILE A 215 29.98 -33.87 9.07
N PRO A 216 31.24 -34.30 8.84
CA PRO A 216 31.61 -35.71 8.87
C PRO A 216 31.45 -36.34 10.26
#